data_AF-A0A6C0P056-F1
#
_entry.id   AF-A0A6C0P056-F1
#
_cell.length_a   1.000
_cell.length_b   1.000
_cell.length_c   1.000
_cell.angle_alpha   90.00
_cell.angle_beta   90.00
_cell.angle_gamma   90.00
#
_symmetry.space_group_name_H-M   'P 1'
#
loop_
_entity.id
_entity.type
_entity.pdbx_description
1 polymer ?
#
loop_
_entity_poly.entity_id
_entity_poly.type
_entity_poly.pdbx_seq_one_letter_code
_entity_poly.pdbx_strand_id
1 'polypeptide(L)'
;MPIIPNFPQSLLQEHMRWHHANHYNDPSQLPPGYGLNFLQFHRQFINKVYQWYNGQGLDPQLVAGWQGVPEAIRNTPCYNQQAEARVLYNPQSFASADQLGLFLEQSNLHGCIHQEAARIFGEPYLNDFDIAPQSTMFYNIHGMIDQWYRNWERATGNARAAGNKPAAGSARGRSGRSAGSAERLTAKTKRGNVSGAAQAPKGPLRSGPQSTPAQPFIKGAARPGIHLYSKKPGAGRNRKP
;
A
#
# COMPACT_ATOMS: atom_id res chain seq x y z
N MET A 1 -26.34 -5.63 2.31
CA MET A 1 -26.62 -4.74 1.17
C MET A 1 -25.29 -4.32 0.60
N PRO A 2 -25.00 -4.62 -0.67
CA PRO A 2 -23.70 -4.30 -1.22
C PRO A 2 -23.53 -2.82 -1.60
N ILE A 3 -24.60 -2.11 -1.94
CA ILE A 3 -24.55 -0.68 -2.28
C ILE A 3 -24.94 0.15 -1.06
N ILE A 4 -24.15 1.17 -0.77
CA ILE A 4 -24.37 2.10 0.34
C ILE A 4 -25.39 3.17 -0.11
N PRO A 5 -26.54 3.31 0.58
CA PRO A 5 -27.53 4.31 0.24
C PRO A 5 -27.02 5.73 0.52
N ASN A 6 -27.44 6.70 -0.30
CA ASN A 6 -27.14 8.12 -0.13
C ASN A 6 -25.64 8.45 -0.02
N PHE A 7 -24.78 7.69 -0.70
CA PHE A 7 -23.34 7.90 -0.65
C PHE A 7 -22.94 9.34 -1.01
N PRO A 8 -22.06 10.02 -0.25
CA PRO A 8 -21.80 11.44 -0.47
C PRO A 8 -21.09 11.68 -1.80
N GLN A 9 -21.70 12.50 -2.65
CA GLN A 9 -21.12 12.84 -3.96
C GLN A 9 -19.73 13.49 -3.84
N SER A 10 -19.49 14.26 -2.77
CA SER A 10 -18.18 14.87 -2.51
C SER A 10 -17.08 13.85 -2.27
N LEU A 11 -17.37 12.78 -1.52
CA LEU A 11 -16.43 11.67 -1.29
C LEU A 11 -16.22 10.87 -2.58
N LEU A 12 -17.29 10.63 -3.35
CA LEU A 12 -17.17 9.96 -4.64
C LEU A 12 -16.24 10.71 -5.59
N GLN A 13 -16.40 12.04 -5.69
CA GLN A 13 -15.55 12.89 -6.51
C GLN A 13 -14.11 12.97 -6.00
N GLU A 14 -13.89 12.90 -4.68
CA GLU A 14 -12.54 12.86 -4.11
C GLU A 14 -11.79 11.60 -4.59
N HIS A 15 -12.44 10.44 -4.50
CA HIS A 15 -11.89 9.17 -4.99
C HIS A 15 -11.61 9.20 -6.49
N MET A 16 -12.60 9.60 -7.28
CA MET A 16 -12.48 9.74 -8.73
C MET A 16 -11.30 10.64 -9.11
N ARG A 17 -11.20 11.85 -8.53
CA ARG A 17 -10.09 12.77 -8.85
C ARG A 17 -8.72 12.18 -8.50
N TRP A 18 -8.61 11.46 -7.38
CA TRP A 18 -7.35 10.83 -7.01
C TRP A 18 -6.96 9.74 -8.02
N HIS A 19 -7.88 8.83 -8.37
CA HIS A 19 -7.58 7.79 -9.35
C HIS A 19 -7.29 8.36 -10.74
N HIS A 20 -8.06 9.33 -11.23
CA HIS A 20 -7.79 9.95 -12.54
C HIS A 20 -6.41 10.63 -12.59
N ALA A 21 -5.94 11.21 -11.48
CA ALA A 21 -4.62 11.82 -11.40
C ALA A 21 -3.47 10.82 -11.19
N ASN A 22 -3.77 9.60 -10.73
CA ASN A 22 -2.79 8.58 -10.34
C ASN A 22 -3.01 7.23 -11.04
N HIS A 23 -3.75 7.19 -12.14
CA HIS A 23 -4.03 5.94 -12.86
C HIS A 23 -2.87 5.58 -13.78
N TYR A 24 -2.35 4.37 -13.62
CA TYR A 24 -1.30 3.81 -14.46
C TYR A 24 -1.79 2.49 -15.06
N ASN A 25 -1.74 2.37 -16.39
CA ASN A 25 -2.13 1.15 -17.09
C ASN A 25 -1.14 -0.01 -16.87
N ASP A 26 0.11 0.31 -16.52
CA ASP A 26 1.18 -0.64 -16.30
C ASP A 26 1.73 -0.50 -14.88
N PRO A 27 1.42 -1.45 -13.96
CA PRO A 27 1.93 -1.45 -12.59
C PRO A 27 3.47 -1.45 -12.49
N SER A 28 4.18 -1.88 -13.54
CA SER A 28 5.65 -1.84 -13.55
C SER A 28 6.24 -0.43 -13.72
N GLN A 29 5.40 0.56 -14.07
CA GLN A 29 5.79 1.95 -14.34
C GLN A 29 5.41 2.94 -13.23
N LEU A 30 5.00 2.44 -12.06
CA LEU A 30 4.61 3.29 -10.94
C LEU A 30 5.80 4.13 -10.44
N PRO A 31 5.65 5.46 -10.28
CA PRO A 31 6.75 6.33 -9.89
C PRO A 31 7.12 6.16 -8.40
N PRO A 32 8.33 6.57 -7.99
CA PRO A 32 8.69 6.65 -6.58
C PRO A 32 7.69 7.49 -5.79
N GLY A 33 7.31 7.02 -4.59
CA GLY A 33 6.31 7.66 -3.74
C GLY A 33 4.86 7.28 -4.04
N TYR A 34 4.58 6.59 -5.15
CA TYR A 34 3.23 6.14 -5.48
C TYR A 34 2.64 5.23 -4.41
N GLY A 35 3.40 4.23 -3.95
CA GLY A 35 2.91 3.26 -2.97
C GLY A 35 2.55 3.90 -1.63
N LEU A 36 3.34 4.90 -1.20
CA LEU A 36 3.04 5.68 0.00
C LEU A 36 1.75 6.48 -0.19
N ASN A 37 1.63 7.17 -1.34
CA ASN A 37 0.44 7.96 -1.67
C ASN A 37 -0.81 7.08 -1.73
N PHE A 38 -0.74 5.90 -2.35
CA PHE A 38 -1.81 4.91 -2.41
C PHE A 38 -2.29 4.52 -1.01
N LEU A 39 -1.36 4.11 -0.12
CA LEU A 39 -1.71 3.67 1.23
C LEU A 39 -2.29 4.81 2.07
N GLN A 40 -1.68 5.99 2.03
CA GLN A 40 -2.14 7.15 2.81
C GLN A 40 -3.49 7.66 2.32
N PHE A 41 -3.68 7.76 1.00
CA PHE A 41 -4.94 8.19 0.41
C PHE A 41 -6.08 7.27 0.84
N HIS A 42 -5.95 5.95 0.60
CA HIS A 42 -7.03 5.00 0.91
C HIS A 42 -7.33 4.95 2.42
N ARG A 43 -6.31 4.99 3.29
CA ARG A 43 -6.50 5.10 4.75
C ARG A 43 -7.34 6.34 5.11
N GLN A 44 -6.97 7.51 4.59
CA GLN A 44 -7.69 8.75 4.89
C GLN A 44 -9.11 8.72 4.33
N PHE A 45 -9.27 8.23 3.10
CA PHE A 45 -10.55 8.11 2.42
C PHE A 45 -11.53 7.21 3.18
N ILE A 46 -11.14 5.98 3.53
CA ILE A 46 -12.03 5.07 4.26
C ILE A 46 -12.37 5.61 5.65
N ASN A 47 -11.45 6.32 6.32
CA ASN A 47 -11.76 6.93 7.62
C ASN A 47 -12.82 8.04 7.52
N LYS A 48 -12.77 8.87 6.46
CA LYS A 48 -13.83 9.87 6.19
C LYS A 48 -15.17 9.20 5.96
N VAL A 49 -15.18 8.11 5.18
CA VAL A 49 -16.41 7.37 4.93
C VAL A 49 -16.92 6.70 6.20
N TYR A 50 -16.07 6.05 7.01
CA TYR A 50 -16.49 5.44 8.27
C TYR A 50 -17.14 6.45 9.23
N GLN A 51 -16.58 7.66 9.32
CA GLN A 51 -17.19 8.74 10.11
C GLN A 51 -18.58 9.12 9.60
N TRP A 52 -18.72 9.34 8.28
CA TRP A 52 -20.01 9.65 7.67
C TRP A 52 -21.01 8.49 7.83
N TYR A 53 -20.59 7.26 7.53
CA TYR A 53 -21.39 6.04 7.55
C TYR A 53 -21.95 5.77 8.95
N ASN A 54 -21.13 5.90 9.99
CA ASN A 54 -21.57 5.82 11.37
C ASN A 54 -22.57 6.94 11.73
N GLY A 55 -22.36 8.16 11.23
CA GLY A 55 -23.29 9.27 11.40
C GLY A 55 -24.65 9.07 10.73
N GLN A 56 -24.76 8.16 9.76
CA GLN A 56 -26.03 7.77 9.14
C GLN A 56 -26.79 6.69 9.95
N GLY A 57 -26.20 6.14 11.02
CA GLY A 57 -26.78 5.03 11.77
C GLY A 57 -26.81 3.70 11.00
N LEU A 58 -25.96 3.57 9.97
CA LEU A 58 -25.82 2.33 9.20
C LEU A 58 -24.97 1.30 9.97
N ASP A 59 -25.12 0.02 9.66
CA ASP A 59 -24.43 -1.07 10.37
C ASP A 59 -22.93 -1.10 10.04
N PRO A 60 -22.03 -0.74 10.99
CA PRO A 60 -20.59 -0.69 10.73
C PRO A 60 -19.98 -2.05 10.37
N GLN A 61 -20.65 -3.16 10.68
CA GLN A 61 -20.16 -4.50 10.31
C GLN A 61 -20.15 -4.71 8.79
N LEU A 62 -21.00 -4.02 8.05
CA LEU A 62 -21.06 -4.15 6.59
C LEU A 62 -19.81 -3.58 5.90
N VAL A 63 -19.16 -2.58 6.50
CA VAL A 63 -17.99 -1.89 5.94
C VAL A 63 -16.69 -2.22 6.68
N ALA A 64 -16.73 -3.15 7.64
CA ALA A 64 -15.55 -3.59 8.37
C ALA A 64 -14.54 -4.26 7.44
N GLY A 65 -13.25 -3.93 7.58
CA GLY A 65 -12.19 -4.59 6.82
C GLY A 65 -12.24 -6.11 6.98
N TRP A 66 -12.04 -6.85 5.89
CA TRP A 66 -11.92 -8.30 5.98
C TRP A 66 -10.72 -8.67 6.86
N GLN A 67 -10.85 -9.74 7.64
CA GLN A 67 -9.77 -10.24 8.49
C GLN A 67 -8.66 -10.92 7.68
N GLY A 68 -8.97 -11.30 6.45
CA GLY A 68 -8.06 -11.87 5.45
C GLY A 68 -8.81 -11.99 4.13
N VAL A 69 -8.10 -12.34 3.06
CA VAL A 69 -8.76 -12.47 1.75
C VAL A 69 -9.74 -13.66 1.79
N PRO A 70 -10.99 -13.50 1.30
CA PRO A 70 -11.93 -14.61 1.21
C PRO A 70 -11.34 -15.80 0.46
N GLU A 71 -11.54 -17.01 0.99
CA GLU A 71 -10.94 -18.24 0.44
C GLU A 71 -11.36 -18.48 -1.02
N ALA A 72 -12.57 -18.06 -1.41
CA ALA A 72 -13.02 -18.12 -2.80
C ALA A 72 -12.14 -17.28 -3.75
N ILE A 73 -11.62 -16.14 -3.29
CA ILE A 73 -10.66 -15.31 -4.04
C ILE A 73 -9.26 -15.92 -3.97
N ARG A 74 -8.83 -16.42 -2.80
CA ARG A 74 -7.49 -17.01 -2.62
C ARG A 74 -7.23 -18.22 -3.52
N ASN A 75 -8.29 -18.94 -3.91
CA ASN A 75 -8.25 -20.08 -4.81
C ASN A 75 -8.33 -19.71 -6.31
N THR A 76 -8.33 -18.43 -6.65
CA THR A 76 -8.38 -18.00 -8.05
C THR A 76 -6.99 -17.98 -8.70
N PRO A 77 -6.88 -18.20 -10.02
CA PRO A 77 -5.58 -18.27 -10.70
C PRO A 77 -4.76 -16.98 -10.65
N CYS A 78 -5.38 -15.81 -10.52
CA CYS A 78 -4.66 -14.53 -10.47
C CYS A 78 -4.06 -14.23 -9.09
N TYR A 79 -4.48 -14.95 -8.05
CA TYR A 79 -4.19 -14.57 -6.68
C TYR A 79 -2.81 -15.03 -6.24
N ASN A 80 -1.99 -14.09 -5.79
CA ASN A 80 -0.62 -14.36 -5.37
C ASN A 80 -0.53 -14.69 -3.87
N GLN A 81 -0.76 -15.94 -3.51
CA GLN A 81 -0.69 -16.39 -2.11
C GLN A 81 0.69 -16.17 -1.46
N GLN A 82 1.77 -16.24 -2.23
CA GLN A 82 3.12 -15.98 -1.71
C GLN A 82 3.30 -14.49 -1.34
N ALA A 83 2.74 -13.59 -2.14
CA ALA A 83 2.74 -12.17 -1.84
C ALA A 83 1.91 -11.86 -0.59
N GLU A 84 0.72 -12.48 -0.46
CA GLU A 84 -0.10 -12.37 0.76
C GLU A 84 0.70 -12.83 1.99
N ALA A 85 1.34 -14.00 1.90
CA ALA A 85 2.15 -14.54 2.99
C ALA A 85 3.29 -13.59 3.40
N ARG A 86 3.95 -12.93 2.44
CA ARG A 86 4.98 -11.93 2.76
C ARG A 86 4.40 -10.73 3.51
N VAL A 87 3.25 -10.22 3.09
CA VAL A 87 2.56 -9.09 3.74
C VAL A 87 2.16 -9.44 5.17
N LEU A 88 1.65 -10.66 5.39
CA LEU A 88 1.18 -11.11 6.69
C LEU A 88 2.31 -11.49 7.66
N TYR A 89 3.30 -12.26 7.18
CA TYR A 89 4.27 -12.93 8.05
C TYR A 89 5.67 -12.31 8.01
N ASN A 90 5.96 -11.47 7.02
CA ASN A 90 7.25 -10.79 6.91
C ASN A 90 7.08 -9.29 6.56
N PRO A 91 6.23 -8.53 7.29
CA PRO A 91 6.00 -7.12 6.98
C PRO A 91 7.28 -6.29 7.11
N GLN A 92 8.18 -6.59 8.05
CA GLN A 92 9.48 -5.90 8.17
C GLN A 92 10.39 -6.02 6.94
N SER A 93 10.09 -6.90 5.98
CA SER A 93 10.84 -7.02 4.72
C SER A 93 10.63 -5.85 3.75
N PHE A 94 9.69 -4.95 4.04
CA PHE A 94 9.51 -3.71 3.27
C PHE A 94 10.25 -2.57 3.97
N ALA A 95 11.24 -2.00 3.29
CA ALA A 95 12.09 -0.92 3.80
C ALA A 95 11.32 0.39 4.02
N SER A 96 10.22 0.60 3.29
CA SER A 96 9.37 1.78 3.37
C SER A 96 7.90 1.44 3.10
N ALA A 97 7.01 2.33 3.51
CA ALA A 97 5.59 2.27 3.15
C ALA A 97 5.40 2.34 1.64
N ASP A 98 6.25 3.10 0.94
CA ASP A 98 6.26 3.16 -0.52
C ASP A 98 6.51 1.78 -1.14
N GLN A 99 7.51 1.05 -0.64
CA GLN A 99 7.80 -0.30 -1.11
C GLN A 99 6.66 -1.27 -0.82
N LEU A 100 6.00 -1.16 0.34
CA LEU A 100 4.80 -1.96 0.65
C LEU A 100 3.66 -1.66 -0.33
N GLY A 101 3.33 -0.39 -0.54
CA GLY A 101 2.23 0.01 -1.41
C GLY A 101 2.47 -0.40 -2.87
N LEU A 102 3.68 -0.17 -3.39
CA LEU A 102 4.08 -0.64 -4.72
C LEU A 102 3.97 -2.16 -4.83
N PHE A 103 4.40 -2.90 -3.81
CA PHE A 103 4.32 -4.36 -3.81
C PHE A 103 2.87 -4.87 -3.87
N LEU A 104 1.94 -4.24 -3.15
CA LEU A 104 0.52 -4.63 -3.18
C LEU A 104 -0.11 -4.48 -4.57
N GLU A 105 0.28 -3.47 -5.32
CA GLU A 105 -0.18 -3.23 -6.69
C GLU A 105 0.54 -4.13 -7.71
N GLN A 106 1.87 -4.22 -7.63
CA GLN A 106 2.70 -4.94 -8.60
C GLN A 106 2.64 -6.47 -8.46
N SER A 107 2.37 -6.99 -7.26
CA SER A 107 2.22 -8.44 -7.05
C SER A 107 0.88 -8.99 -7.55
N ASN A 108 0.04 -8.12 -8.14
CA ASN A 108 -1.33 -8.39 -8.55
C ASN A 108 -2.28 -8.76 -7.39
N LEU A 109 -1.87 -8.58 -6.13
CA LEU A 109 -2.74 -8.82 -4.98
C LEU A 109 -3.97 -7.91 -5.02
N HIS A 110 -3.74 -6.59 -5.05
CA HIS A 110 -4.82 -5.60 -5.00
C HIS A 110 -5.78 -5.74 -6.20
N GLY A 111 -5.23 -5.78 -7.41
CA GLY A 111 -6.00 -5.93 -8.65
C GLY A 111 -6.82 -7.23 -8.69
N CYS A 112 -6.21 -8.38 -8.36
CA CYS A 112 -6.92 -9.66 -8.34
C CYS A 112 -8.04 -9.69 -7.29
N ILE A 113 -7.84 -9.10 -6.11
CA ILE A 113 -8.89 -9.03 -5.09
C ILE A 113 -10.11 -8.24 -5.60
N HIS A 114 -9.90 -7.07 -6.21
CA HIS A 114 -11.01 -6.30 -6.82
C HIS A 114 -11.73 -7.10 -7.90
N GLN A 115 -10.96 -7.64 -8.86
CA GLN A 115 -11.50 -8.36 -10.00
C GLN A 115 -12.34 -9.57 -9.57
N GLU A 116 -11.81 -10.37 -8.66
CA GLU A 116 -12.45 -11.61 -8.23
C GLU A 116 -13.55 -11.37 -7.22
N ALA A 117 -13.47 -10.35 -6.36
CA ALA A 117 -14.59 -9.94 -5.53
C ALA A 117 -15.78 -9.49 -6.40
N ALA A 118 -15.53 -8.67 -7.42
CA ALA A 118 -16.55 -8.23 -8.37
C ALA A 118 -17.22 -9.43 -9.07
N ARG A 119 -16.42 -10.40 -9.52
CA ARG A 119 -16.90 -11.59 -10.24
C ARG A 119 -17.64 -12.58 -9.34
N ILE A 120 -17.05 -12.94 -8.20
CA ILE A 120 -17.54 -14.01 -7.31
C ILE A 120 -18.77 -13.54 -6.53
N PHE A 121 -18.77 -12.29 -6.07
CA PHE A 121 -19.84 -11.75 -5.23
C PHE A 121 -20.88 -10.95 -6.01
N GLY A 122 -20.73 -10.81 -7.34
CA GLY A 122 -21.71 -10.13 -8.19
C GLY A 122 -21.71 -8.60 -8.02
N GLU A 123 -20.53 -8.02 -7.80
CA GLU A 123 -20.32 -6.60 -7.51
C GLU A 123 -19.62 -5.87 -8.68
N PRO A 124 -20.30 -5.64 -9.82
CA PRO A 124 -19.66 -5.11 -11.02
C PRO A 124 -19.06 -3.71 -10.83
N TYR A 125 -19.60 -2.92 -9.90
CA TYR A 125 -19.13 -1.56 -9.60
C TYR A 125 -17.76 -1.53 -8.92
N LEU A 126 -17.32 -2.65 -8.32
CA LEU A 126 -16.07 -2.72 -7.58
C LEU A 126 -14.82 -2.58 -8.48
N ASN A 127 -14.97 -2.83 -9.79
CA ASN A 127 -13.91 -2.68 -10.80
C ASN A 127 -13.90 -1.30 -11.48
N ASP A 128 -14.84 -0.42 -11.13
CA ASP A 128 -14.92 0.92 -11.70
C ASP A 128 -14.51 1.94 -10.64
N PHE A 129 -13.30 2.50 -10.79
CA PHE A 129 -12.74 3.45 -9.81
C PHE A 129 -13.62 4.70 -9.64
N ASP A 130 -14.52 5.02 -10.57
CA ASP A 130 -15.38 6.20 -10.46
C ASP A 130 -16.56 5.95 -9.49
N ILE A 131 -16.94 4.70 -9.27
CA ILE A 131 -18.13 4.31 -8.50
C ILE A 131 -17.89 3.24 -7.42
N ALA A 132 -16.73 2.57 -7.42
CA ALA A 132 -16.38 1.53 -6.45
C ALA A 132 -16.60 1.91 -4.98
N PRO A 133 -16.34 3.17 -4.53
CA PRO A 133 -16.65 3.59 -3.15
C PRO A 133 -18.11 3.45 -2.73
N GLN A 134 -19.04 3.29 -3.65
CA GLN A 134 -20.45 3.05 -3.31
C GLN A 134 -20.70 1.61 -2.84
N SER A 135 -19.78 0.68 -3.06
CA SER A 135 -19.90 -0.71 -2.61
C SER A 135 -19.35 -0.88 -1.19
N THR A 136 -20.03 -1.64 -0.34
CA THR A 136 -19.50 -2.04 0.97
C THR A 136 -18.21 -2.87 0.83
N MET A 137 -18.07 -3.63 -0.26
CA MET A 137 -16.89 -4.46 -0.53
C MET A 137 -15.62 -3.65 -0.75
N PHE A 138 -15.74 -2.42 -1.27
CA PHE A 138 -14.61 -1.49 -1.35
C PHE A 138 -13.97 -1.29 0.04
N TYR A 139 -14.80 -1.09 1.07
CA TYR A 139 -14.33 -0.88 2.44
C TYR A 139 -13.83 -2.16 3.09
N ASN A 140 -14.42 -3.31 2.75
CA ASN A 140 -13.92 -4.58 3.23
C ASN A 140 -12.49 -4.84 2.72
N ILE A 141 -12.22 -4.53 1.45
CA ILE A 141 -10.89 -4.67 0.82
C ILE A 141 -9.92 -3.63 1.36
N HIS A 142 -10.26 -2.34 1.29
CA HIS A 142 -9.33 -1.28 1.69
C HIS A 142 -9.12 -1.21 3.21
N GLY A 143 -10.11 -1.62 4.02
CA GLY A 143 -9.94 -1.80 5.45
C GLY A 143 -8.96 -2.93 5.80
N MET A 144 -8.98 -4.03 5.04
CA MET A 144 -7.99 -5.11 5.17
C MET A 144 -6.59 -4.62 4.77
N ILE A 145 -6.46 -3.88 3.66
CA ILE A 145 -5.19 -3.29 3.24
C ILE A 145 -4.66 -2.28 4.27
N ASP A 146 -5.53 -1.44 4.85
CA ASP A 146 -5.13 -0.53 5.93
C ASP A 146 -4.62 -1.32 7.16
N GLN A 147 -5.26 -2.44 7.49
CA GLN A 147 -4.78 -3.30 8.57
C GLN A 147 -3.38 -3.87 8.25
N TRP A 148 -3.13 -4.32 7.03
CA TRP A 148 -1.79 -4.74 6.60
C TRP A 148 -0.77 -3.61 6.71
N TYR A 149 -1.15 -2.39 6.33
CA TYR A 149 -0.29 -1.22 6.47
C TYR A 149 0.02 -0.89 7.94
N ARG A 150 -0.97 -0.95 8.83
CA ARG A 150 -0.76 -0.78 10.28
C ARG A 150 0.12 -1.88 10.88
N ASN A 151 -0.01 -3.13 10.40
CA ASN A 151 0.85 -4.23 10.82
C ASN A 151 2.31 -3.93 10.46
N TRP A 152 2.56 -3.40 9.26
CA TRP A 152 3.88 -2.96 8.83
C TRP A 152 4.43 -1.81 9.69
N GLU A 153 3.63 -0.79 9.99
CA GLU A 153 4.04 0.32 10.88
C GLU A 153 4.47 -0.20 12.26
N ARG A 154 3.73 -1.17 12.82
CA ARG A 154 4.07 -1.80 14.11
C ARG A 154 5.34 -2.64 14.02
N ALA A 155 5.48 -3.47 12.99
CA ALA A 155 6.65 -4.33 12.81
C ALA A 155 7.94 -3.52 12.62
N THR A 156 7.88 -2.46 11.81
CA THR A 156 9.04 -1.58 11.57
C THR A 156 9.35 -0.66 12.75
N GLY A 157 8.34 -0.16 13.46
CA GLY A 157 8.53 0.57 14.71
C GLY A 157 9.23 -0.27 15.79
N ASN A 158 8.81 -1.53 15.94
CA ASN A 158 9.44 -2.48 16.86
C ASN A 158 10.87 -2.85 16.45
N ALA A 159 11.12 -3.06 15.16
CA ALA A 159 12.46 -3.33 14.65
C ALA A 159 13.43 -2.16 14.90
N ARG A 160 12.97 -0.91 14.69
CA ARG A 160 13.74 0.30 15.00
C ARG A 160 14.00 0.46 16.50
N ALA A 161 13.01 0.15 17.35
CA ALA A 161 13.18 0.18 18.80
C ALA A 161 14.17 -0.89 19.31
N ALA A 162 14.15 -2.09 18.73
CA ALA A 162 15.08 -3.17 19.06
C ALA A 162 16.52 -2.86 18.59
N GLY A 163 16.69 -2.26 17.41
CA GLY A 163 17.99 -1.82 16.90
C GLY A 163 18.61 -0.65 17.64
N ASN A 164 17.79 0.16 18.34
CA ASN A 164 18.24 1.29 19.16
C ASN A 164 18.46 0.95 20.65
N LYS A 165 18.26 -0.31 21.08
CA LYS A 165 18.70 -0.72 22.41
C LYS A 165 20.23 -0.87 22.39
N PRO A 166 21.00 -0.06 23.13
CA PRO A 166 22.41 -0.37 23.33
C PRO A 166 22.47 -1.77 23.93
N ALA A 167 23.28 -2.65 23.34
CA ALA A 167 23.54 -3.97 23.89
C ALA A 167 24.01 -3.77 25.34
N ALA A 168 23.12 -4.02 26.30
CA ALA A 168 23.46 -3.97 27.71
C ALA A 168 24.53 -5.03 27.92
N GLY A 169 25.76 -4.56 28.07
CA GLY A 169 26.95 -5.38 28.09
C GLY A 169 26.83 -6.48 29.14
N SER A 170 27.23 -7.68 28.74
CA SER A 170 27.67 -8.72 29.66
C SER A 170 28.97 -8.24 30.32
N ALA A 171 28.85 -7.31 31.27
CA ALA A 171 29.95 -6.90 32.14
C ALA A 171 30.06 -7.94 33.26
N ARG A 172 30.74 -9.04 32.92
CA ARG A 172 31.24 -10.02 33.88
C ARG A 172 32.12 -9.29 34.90
N GLY A 173 31.69 -9.29 36.15
CA GLY A 173 32.36 -8.63 37.25
C GLY A 173 33.81 -9.10 37.38
N ARG A 174 34.71 -8.13 37.58
CA ARG A 174 36.06 -8.40 38.07
C ARG A 174 36.41 -7.34 39.11
N SER A 175 36.32 -7.78 40.36
CA SER A 175 36.82 -7.11 41.56
C SER A 175 38.32 -6.86 41.42
N GLY A 176 38.75 -5.63 41.72
CA GLY A 176 40.17 -5.25 41.86
C GLY A 176 40.29 -3.95 42.66
N ARG A 177 40.93 -4.06 43.83
CA ARG A 177 41.17 -3.04 44.86
C ARG A 177 42.36 -2.11 44.55
N SER A 178 42.42 -1.04 45.36
CA SER A 178 43.55 -0.13 45.68
C SER A 178 43.69 1.06 44.71
N ALA A 179 43.77 2.34 45.08
CA ALA A 179 44.15 3.13 46.27
C ALA A 179 45.27 4.09 45.83
N GLY A 180 45.16 5.37 46.19
CA GLY A 180 46.33 6.20 46.45
C GLY A 180 46.71 7.25 45.40
N SER A 181 46.46 8.50 45.81
CA SER A 181 47.35 9.66 45.68
C SER A 181 47.25 10.59 44.46
N ALA A 182 47.06 11.85 44.84
CA ALA A 182 47.08 13.06 44.05
C ALA A 182 48.49 13.39 43.56
N GLU A 183 48.58 14.04 42.40
CA GLU A 183 49.32 15.30 42.31
C GLU A 183 48.93 16.09 41.06
N ARG A 184 48.98 17.41 41.27
CA ARG A 184 48.67 18.51 40.38
C ARG A 184 49.97 18.91 39.71
N LEU A 185 50.01 19.16 38.39
CA LEU A 185 50.87 20.19 37.80
C LEU A 185 50.51 20.51 36.34
N THR A 186 50.70 21.78 36.06
CA THR A 186 50.48 22.59 34.87
C THR A 186 51.31 22.17 33.65
N ALA A 187 50.82 22.44 32.42
CA ALA A 187 51.40 23.44 31.50
C ALA A 187 50.87 23.31 30.06
N LYS A 188 50.54 24.47 29.48
CA LYS A 188 50.52 24.77 28.04
C LYS A 188 51.82 24.28 27.37
N THR A 189 51.79 23.90 26.08
CA THR A 189 52.28 24.69 24.92
C THR A 189 52.32 23.83 23.64
N LYS A 190 52.02 24.48 22.51
CA LYS A 190 52.57 24.31 21.14
C LYS A 190 52.06 23.20 20.19
N ARG A 191 51.35 23.70 19.16
CA ARG A 191 51.52 23.50 17.71
C ARG A 191 52.47 22.39 17.25
N GLY A 192 51.95 21.52 16.39
CA GLY A 192 52.68 20.72 15.41
C GLY A 192 51.76 20.37 14.24
N ASN A 193 52.12 20.86 13.06
CA ASN A 193 51.41 20.75 11.79
C ASN A 193 52.07 19.62 10.98
N VAL A 194 51.35 18.59 10.52
CA VAL A 194 51.84 17.76 9.40
C VAL A 194 50.69 17.14 8.59
N SER A 195 50.84 17.32 7.29
CA SER A 195 50.09 16.86 6.14
C SER A 195 50.00 15.32 6.02
N GLY A 196 48.93 14.83 5.38
CA GLY A 196 48.84 13.43 4.94
C GLY A 196 47.76 13.25 3.88
N ALA A 197 48.16 13.38 2.61
CA ALA A 197 47.32 13.24 1.44
C ALA A 197 47.06 11.76 1.07
N ALA A 198 45.91 11.57 0.40
CA ALA A 198 45.64 10.63 -0.70
C ALA A 198 45.81 9.11 -0.45
N GLN A 199 44.71 8.37 -0.67
CA GLN A 199 44.66 7.40 -1.77
C GLN A 199 43.24 6.86 -2.01
N ALA A 200 42.77 7.06 -3.24
CA ALA A 200 41.72 6.26 -3.86
C ALA A 200 42.34 4.97 -4.43
N PRO A 201 41.53 3.91 -4.64
CA PRO A 201 41.76 3.03 -5.76
C PRO A 201 40.58 2.96 -6.72
N LYS A 202 40.97 2.91 -8.00
CA LYS A 202 40.18 2.72 -9.21
C LYS A 202 39.50 1.34 -9.21
N GLY A 203 38.36 1.23 -9.90
CA GLY A 203 37.81 -0.05 -10.38
C GLY A 203 38.71 -0.70 -11.45
N PRO A 204 38.21 -1.55 -12.37
CA PRO A 204 36.83 -1.98 -12.66
C PRO A 204 36.68 -3.51 -12.79
N LEU A 205 35.47 -4.03 -13.07
CA LEU A 205 35.21 -5.00 -14.16
C LEU A 205 33.72 -5.40 -14.22
N ARG A 206 33.34 -5.79 -15.44
CA ARG A 206 32.02 -5.84 -16.08
C ARG A 206 31.57 -7.32 -16.25
N SER A 207 30.35 -7.53 -16.75
CA SER A 207 29.70 -8.78 -17.26
C SER A 207 28.80 -9.46 -16.22
N GLY A 208 27.50 -9.77 -16.43
CA GLY A 208 26.54 -9.64 -17.53
C GLY A 208 25.20 -10.23 -17.03
N PRO A 209 24.05 -9.96 -17.68
CA PRO A 209 22.73 -10.35 -17.17
C PRO A 209 22.36 -11.80 -17.54
N GLN A 210 21.83 -12.57 -16.57
CA GLN A 210 21.19 -13.86 -16.82
C GLN A 210 19.71 -13.67 -17.19
N SER A 211 19.36 -14.26 -18.31
CA SER A 211 18.06 -14.32 -18.95
C SER A 211 17.10 -15.22 -18.16
N THR A 212 15.92 -14.70 -17.81
CA THR A 212 14.77 -15.50 -17.37
C THR A 212 13.75 -15.62 -18.51
N PRO A 213 13.11 -16.79 -18.70
CA PRO A 213 12.19 -17.02 -19.81
C PRO A 213 10.85 -16.27 -19.62
N ALA A 214 10.40 -15.64 -20.71
CA ALA A 214 9.12 -14.96 -20.82
C ALA A 214 7.96 -15.95 -20.71
N GLN A 215 7.00 -15.65 -19.82
CA GLN A 215 5.67 -16.25 -19.86
C GLN A 215 4.74 -15.47 -20.80
N PRO A 216 3.78 -16.13 -21.46
CA PRO A 216 2.99 -15.54 -22.54
C PRO A 216 1.99 -14.50 -22.03
N PHE A 217 2.08 -13.31 -22.63
CA PHE A 217 1.06 -12.27 -22.59
C PHE A 217 -0.27 -12.81 -23.11
N ILE A 218 -1.27 -12.94 -22.24
CA ILE A 218 -2.67 -13.04 -22.68
C ILE A 218 -3.12 -11.64 -23.06
N LYS A 219 -3.30 -11.42 -24.37
CA LYS A 219 -3.92 -10.21 -24.93
C LYS A 219 -5.31 -10.04 -24.29
N GLY A 220 -5.47 -8.96 -23.54
CA GLY A 220 -6.77 -8.50 -23.06
C GLY A 220 -7.71 -8.28 -24.25
N ALA A 221 -8.81 -9.01 -24.24
CA ALA A 221 -9.90 -8.84 -25.20
C ALA A 221 -10.47 -7.43 -25.08
N ALA A 222 -10.69 -6.81 -26.24
CA ALA A 222 -11.34 -5.53 -26.40
C ALA A 222 -12.72 -5.51 -25.73
N ARG A 223 -12.99 -4.42 -25.00
CA ARG A 223 -14.31 -4.08 -24.46
C ARG A 223 -15.32 -3.89 -25.61
N PRO A 224 -16.52 -4.49 -25.57
CA PRO A 224 -17.62 -4.05 -26.41
C PRO A 224 -18.24 -2.77 -25.82
N GLY A 225 -18.32 -1.74 -26.65
CA GLY A 225 -18.92 -0.45 -26.33
C GLY A 225 -20.40 -0.58 -26.00
N ILE A 226 -20.81 0.10 -24.93
CA ILE A 226 -22.19 0.21 -24.51
C ILE A 226 -22.87 1.24 -25.42
N HIS A 227 -23.77 0.75 -26.26
CA HIS A 227 -24.57 1.53 -27.19
C HIS A 227 -25.61 2.35 -26.39
N LEU A 228 -25.47 3.68 -26.42
CA LEU A 228 -26.46 4.60 -25.88
C LEU A 228 -27.75 4.53 -26.73
N TYR A 229 -28.86 4.16 -26.08
CA TYR A 229 -30.21 4.27 -26.63
C TYR A 229 -30.64 5.75 -26.61
N SER A 230 -30.56 6.42 -27.76
CA SER A 230 -31.24 7.70 -27.99
C SER A 230 -32.73 7.47 -28.24
N LYS A 231 -33.56 7.81 -27.26
CA LYS A 231 -35.02 7.84 -27.34
C LYS A 231 -35.44 9.10 -28.13
N LYS A 232 -36.01 8.92 -29.33
CA LYS A 232 -36.66 10.01 -30.10
C LYS A 232 -37.97 10.45 -29.42
N PRO A 233 -38.32 11.75 -29.45
CA PRO A 233 -39.62 12.23 -28.98
C PRO A 233 -40.72 11.97 -30.01
N GLY A 234 -41.88 11.51 -29.53
CA GLY A 234 -43.06 11.23 -30.33
C GLY A 234 -43.78 12.52 -30.77
N ALA A 235 -44.08 12.60 -32.07
CA ALA A 235 -45.02 13.57 -32.63
C ALA A 235 -46.41 12.91 -32.70
N GLY A 236 -47.31 13.28 -31.79
CA GLY A 236 -48.74 12.98 -31.88
C GLY A 236 -49.51 14.27 -32.13
N ARG A 237 -50.05 14.44 -33.34
CA ARG A 237 -51.00 15.50 -33.68
C ARG A 237 -52.37 14.89 -33.98
N ASN A 238 -53.38 15.68 -33.61
CA ASN A 238 -54.76 15.72 -34.08
C ASN A 238 -55.83 14.92 -33.30
N ARG A 239 -56.42 15.62 -32.33
CA ARG A 239 -57.87 15.65 -32.12
C ARG A 239 -58.36 17.09 -32.31
N LYS A 240 -59.43 17.27 -33.09
CA LYS A 240 -60.43 18.33 -32.93
C LYS A 240 -61.76 17.87 -33.57
N PRO A 241 -62.87 18.48 -33.14
CA PRO A 241 -64.10 17.81 -32.68
C PRO A 241 -65.04 17.35 -33.78
#